data_AF-A0A7L2YSJ4-F1
#
_entry.id   AF-A0A7L2YSJ4-F1
#
_cell.length_a   1.000
_cell.length_b   1.000
_cell.length_c   1.000
_cell.angle_alpha   90.00
_cell.angle_beta   90.00
_cell.angle_gamma   90.00
#
_symmetry.space_group_name_H-M   'P 1'
#
loop_
_entity.id
_entity.type
_entity.pdbx_description
1 polymer ?
#
loop_
_entity_poly.entity_id
_entity_poly.type
_entity_poly.pdbx_seq_one_letter_code
_entity_poly.pdbx_strand_id
1 'polypeptide(L)'
;QIIQPLLELDQNRSKLKLYIGHLTALCHDRDPLILRGLTPPASYHLDDDRAAWEKELQKMTQEQLHEELEKGEKESAELQEFANAILQQIADHCPDILEQVVNALEESS
;
A
#
# COMPACT_ATOMS: atom_id res chain seq x y z
N GLN A 1 18.28 16.02 -3.57
CA GLN A 1 17.23 16.24 -4.59
C GLN A 1 15.99 15.50 -4.10
N ILE A 2 14.83 16.15 -3.95
CA ILE A 2 13.64 15.58 -3.25
C ILE A 2 12.81 14.66 -4.15
N ILE A 3 12.91 14.84 -5.47
CA ILE A 3 12.13 14.09 -6.47
C ILE A 3 12.45 12.58 -6.41
N GLN A 4 13.71 12.19 -6.20
CA GLN A 4 14.07 10.77 -6.14
C GLN A 4 13.38 10.02 -4.96
N PRO A 5 13.44 10.52 -3.71
CA PRO A 5 12.64 9.97 -2.60
C PRO A 5 11.14 9.88 -2.89
N LEU A 6 10.56 10.90 -3.54
CA LEU A 6 9.14 10.87 -3.94
C LEU A 6 8.85 9.70 -4.90
N LEU A 7 9.67 9.52 -5.93
CA LEU A 7 9.51 8.42 -6.89
C LEU A 7 9.66 7.04 -6.25
N GLU A 8 10.54 6.90 -5.27
CA GLU A 8 10.72 5.67 -4.49
C GLU A 8 9.51 5.40 -3.60
N LEU A 9 8.96 6.44 -2.98
CA LEU A 9 7.78 6.37 -2.13
C LEU A 9 6.53 5.99 -2.91
N ASP A 10 6.32 6.56 -4.09
CA ASP A 10 5.25 6.16 -5.01
C ASP A 10 5.38 4.69 -5.43
N GLN A 11 6.58 4.26 -5.81
CA GLN A 11 6.83 2.86 -6.14
C GLN A 11 6.54 1.93 -4.95
N ASN A 12 6.90 2.34 -3.72
CA ASN A 12 6.58 1.58 -2.52
C ASN A 12 5.07 1.50 -2.30
N ARG A 13 4.36 2.62 -2.40
CA ARG A 13 2.90 2.66 -2.32
C ARG A 13 2.23 1.73 -3.34
N SER A 14 2.67 1.71 -4.59
CA SER A 14 2.11 0.80 -5.60
C SER A 14 2.32 -0.67 -5.21
N LYS A 15 3.50 -1.04 -4.71
CA LYS A 15 3.76 -2.39 -4.19
C LYS A 15 2.83 -2.74 -3.02
N LEU A 16 2.63 -1.78 -2.11
CA LEU A 16 1.79 -1.95 -0.94
C LEU A 16 0.30 -2.11 -1.32
N LYS A 17 -0.19 -1.32 -2.30
CA LYS A 17 -1.53 -1.50 -2.87
C LYS A 17 -1.71 -2.89 -3.48
N LEU A 18 -0.74 -3.37 -4.26
CA LEU A 18 -0.78 -4.73 -4.82
C LEU A 18 -0.81 -5.79 -3.73
N TYR A 19 0.00 -5.62 -2.68
CA TYR A 19 0.03 -6.52 -1.54
C TYR A 19 -1.30 -6.55 -0.79
N ILE A 20 -1.90 -5.40 -0.50
CA ILE A 20 -3.25 -5.29 0.08
C ILE A 20 -4.28 -5.99 -0.81
N GLY A 21 -4.22 -5.77 -2.13
CA GLY A 21 -5.07 -6.45 -3.11
C GLY A 21 -4.94 -7.98 -3.04
N HIS A 22 -3.72 -8.49 -2.89
CA HIS A 22 -3.47 -9.92 -2.72
C HIS A 22 -4.05 -10.46 -1.40
N LEU A 23 -3.80 -9.79 -0.27
CA LEU A 23 -4.31 -10.21 1.03
C LEU A 23 -5.85 -10.23 1.06
N THR A 24 -6.48 -9.20 0.50
CA THR A 24 -7.94 -9.12 0.43
C THR A 24 -8.53 -10.22 -0.45
N ALA A 25 -7.91 -10.54 -1.59
CA ALA A 25 -8.32 -11.66 -2.43
C ALA A 25 -8.22 -13.02 -1.70
N LEU A 26 -7.11 -13.27 -1.00
CA LEU A 26 -6.94 -14.48 -0.19
C LEU A 26 -8.01 -14.62 0.89
N CYS A 27 -8.35 -13.51 1.57
CA CYS A 27 -9.43 -13.51 2.55
C CYS A 27 -10.78 -13.83 1.90
N HIS A 28 -11.10 -13.20 0.77
CA HIS A 28 -12.36 -13.43 0.05
C HIS A 28 -12.55 -14.87 -0.41
N ASP A 29 -11.49 -15.51 -0.90
CA ASP A 29 -11.52 -16.91 -1.35
C ASP A 29 -11.72 -17.91 -0.21
N ARG A 30 -11.48 -17.49 1.04
CA ARG A 30 -11.52 -18.35 2.23
C ARG A 30 -12.77 -18.07 3.07
N ASP A 31 -12.89 -16.86 3.60
CA ASP A 31 -14.09 -16.36 4.24
C ASP A 31 -14.15 -14.83 4.14
N PRO A 32 -15.11 -14.25 3.39
CA PRO A 32 -15.24 -12.80 3.26
C PRO A 32 -15.52 -12.09 4.60
N LEU A 33 -15.95 -12.82 5.64
CA LEU A 33 -16.14 -12.25 6.97
C LEU A 33 -14.82 -11.90 7.67
N ILE A 34 -13.67 -12.41 7.22
CA ILE A 34 -12.35 -12.05 7.75
C ILE A 34 -12.09 -10.54 7.63
N LEU A 35 -12.53 -9.93 6.53
CA LEU A 35 -12.37 -8.49 6.27
C LEU A 35 -13.47 -7.63 6.91
N ARG A 36 -14.38 -8.23 7.67
CA ARG A 36 -15.53 -7.51 8.21
C ARG A 36 -15.06 -6.40 9.17
N GLY A 37 -15.45 -5.17 8.85
CA GLY A 37 -15.09 -3.99 9.65
C GLY A 37 -13.81 -3.29 9.20
N LEU A 38 -13.07 -3.88 8.26
CA LEU A 38 -11.96 -3.21 7.59
C LEU A 38 -12.48 -2.41 6.39
N THR A 39 -12.08 -1.14 6.29
CA THR A 39 -12.37 -0.28 5.14
C THR A 39 -11.06 0.25 4.59
N PRO A 40 -10.79 0.14 3.27
CA PRO A 40 -9.59 0.68 2.68
C PRO A 40 -9.46 2.20 2.91
N PRO A 41 -8.26 2.71 3.19
CA PRO A 41 -8.03 4.16 3.29
C PRO A 41 -8.20 4.82 1.92
N ALA A 42 -8.44 6.14 1.91
CA ALA A 42 -8.60 6.89 0.67
C ALA A 42 -7.39 6.77 -0.26
N SER A 43 -6.18 6.67 0.32
CA SER A 43 -4.92 6.46 -0.38
C SER A 43 -4.88 5.19 -1.24
N TYR A 44 -5.69 4.17 -0.91
CA TYR A 44 -5.78 2.93 -1.69
C TYR A 44 -6.42 3.14 -3.06
N HIS A 45 -7.31 4.12 -3.18
CA HIS A 45 -8.09 4.38 -4.38
C HIS A 45 -7.51 5.49 -5.27
N LEU A 46 -6.38 6.08 -4.88
CA LEU A 46 -5.72 7.09 -5.70
C LEU A 46 -5.17 6.44 -6.98
N ASP A 47 -5.43 7.08 -8.12
CA ASP A 47 -4.96 6.66 -9.43
C ASP A 47 -3.44 6.91 -9.55
N ASP A 48 -2.70 5.92 -10.07
CA ASP A 48 -1.24 5.93 -10.14
C ASP A 48 -0.78 6.33 -11.57
N ASP A 49 -1.24 7.46 -12.11
CA ASP A 49 -0.62 8.06 -13.33
C ASP A 49 0.73 8.69 -12.98
N ARG A 50 1.70 7.80 -12.76
CA ARG A 50 3.09 8.14 -12.39
C ARG A 50 3.74 9.05 -13.43
N ALA A 51 3.45 8.85 -14.71
CA ALA A 51 4.07 9.62 -15.79
C ALA A 51 3.58 11.08 -15.80
N ALA A 52 2.30 11.31 -15.52
CA ALA A 52 1.77 12.66 -15.33
C ALA A 52 2.32 13.30 -14.04
N TRP A 53 2.31 12.55 -12.93
CA TRP A 53 2.78 13.04 -11.64
C TRP A 53 4.27 13.42 -11.67
N GLU A 54 5.15 12.58 -12.22
CA GLU A 54 6.58 12.87 -12.33
C GLU A 54 6.87 14.16 -13.12
N LYS A 55 6.09 14.43 -14.18
CA LYS A 55 6.20 15.69 -14.93
C LYS A 55 5.81 16.91 -14.11
N GLU A 56 4.84 16.77 -13.21
CA GLU A 56 4.44 17.85 -12.30
C GLU A 56 5.48 18.07 -11.20
N LEU A 57 6.09 17.01 -10.66
CA LEU A 57 7.18 17.13 -9.67
C LEU A 57 8.34 17.99 -10.19
N GLN A 58 8.69 17.86 -11.47
CA GLN A 58 9.76 18.65 -12.09
C GLN A 58 9.44 20.15 -12.17
N LYS A 59 8.17 20.55 -12.03
CA LYS A 59 7.71 21.95 -12.08
C LYS A 59 7.49 22.56 -10.69
N MET A 60 7.48 21.74 -9.65
CA MET A 60 7.21 22.16 -8.29
C MET A 60 8.40 22.92 -7.67
N THR A 61 8.07 23.83 -6.77
CA THR A 61 9.06 24.47 -5.89
C THR A 61 9.55 23.50 -4.84
N GLN A 62 10.68 23.83 -4.18
CA GLN A 62 11.23 22.98 -3.13
C GLN A 62 10.26 22.80 -1.95
N GLU A 63 9.51 23.84 -1.58
CA GLU A 63 8.51 23.78 -0.51
C GLU A 63 7.37 22.82 -0.87
N GLN A 64 6.83 22.92 -2.09
CA GLN A 64 5.80 22.01 -2.60
C GLN A 64 6.29 20.56 -2.67
N LEU A 65 7.55 20.33 -3.05
CA LEU A 65 8.15 18.99 -3.06
C LEU A 65 8.25 18.39 -1.65
N HIS A 66 8.49 19.21 -0.63
CA HIS A 66 8.47 18.75 0.77
C HIS A 66 7.06 18.43 1.25
N GLU A 67 6.07 19.25 0.90
CA GLU A 67 4.66 18.99 1.22
C GLU A 67 4.16 17.69 0.56
N GLU A 68 4.49 17.46 -0.71
CA GLU A 68 4.16 16.21 -1.41
C GLU A 68 4.86 15.00 -0.78
N LEU A 69 6.08 15.17 -0.25
CA LEU A 69 6.81 14.10 0.41
C LEU A 69 6.13 13.71 1.72
N GLU A 70 5.82 14.69 2.58
CA GLU A 70 5.11 14.46 3.84
C GLU A 70 3.73 13.82 3.61
N LYS A 71 3.00 14.29 2.60
CA LYS A 71 1.73 13.71 2.19
C LYS A 71 1.88 12.25 1.75
N GLY A 72 2.85 11.97 0.89
CA GLY A 72 3.12 10.60 0.43
C GLY A 72 3.51 9.66 1.57
N GLU A 73 4.27 10.15 2.56
CA GLU A 73 4.70 9.37 3.73
C GLU A 73 3.50 9.01 4.59
N LYS A 74 2.60 9.98 4.82
CA LYS A 74 1.34 9.75 5.53
C LYS A 74 0.44 8.75 4.80
N GLU A 75 0.25 8.92 3.49
CA GLU A 75 -0.54 7.98 2.68
C GLU A 75 0.04 6.56 2.70
N SER A 76 1.37 6.45 2.65
CA SER A 76 2.07 5.17 2.76
C SER A 76 1.86 4.52 4.13
N ALA A 77 1.92 5.32 5.21
CA ALA A 77 1.65 4.85 6.56
C ALA A 77 0.21 4.34 6.71
N GLU A 78 -0.79 5.06 6.19
CA GLU A 78 -2.20 4.63 6.20
C GLU A 78 -2.39 3.30 5.46
N LEU A 79 -1.74 3.11 4.30
CA LEU A 79 -1.76 1.85 3.58
C LEU A 79 -1.09 0.72 4.37
N GLN A 80 0.02 1.01 5.05
CA GLN A 80 0.75 0.01 5.82
C GLN A 80 -0.05 -0.44 7.04
N GLU A 81 -0.69 0.49 7.74
CA GLU A 81 -1.61 0.20 8.84
C GLU A 81 -2.77 -0.68 8.38
N PHE A 82 -3.33 -0.38 7.20
CA PHE A 82 -4.39 -1.20 6.62
C PHE A 82 -3.93 -2.62 6.28
N ALA A 83 -2.76 -2.76 5.63
CA ALA A 83 -2.16 -4.07 5.35
C ALA A 83 -1.93 -4.87 6.64
N ASN A 84 -1.41 -4.21 7.67
CA ASN A 84 -1.18 -4.83 8.98
C ASN A 84 -2.51 -5.27 9.63
N ALA A 85 -3.55 -4.47 9.55
CA ALA A 85 -4.87 -4.83 10.07
C ALA A 85 -5.46 -6.07 9.36
N ILE A 86 -5.28 -6.18 8.04
CA ILE A 86 -5.68 -7.38 7.30
C ILE A 86 -4.88 -8.60 7.76
N LEU A 87 -3.56 -8.47 7.91
CA LEU A 87 -2.72 -9.57 8.41
C LEU A 87 -3.13 -10.02 9.81
N GLN A 88 -3.52 -9.10 10.69
CA GLN A 88 -4.05 -9.45 12.01
C GLN A 88 -5.38 -10.22 11.90
N GLN A 89 -6.30 -9.77 11.05
CA GLN A 89 -7.55 -10.51 10.80
C GLN A 89 -7.27 -11.91 10.26
N ILE A 90 -6.29 -12.06 9.36
CA ILE A 90 -5.88 -13.38 8.85
C ILE A 90 -5.31 -14.23 10.00
N ALA A 91 -4.45 -13.67 10.87
CA ALA A 91 -3.88 -14.38 12.02
C ALA A 91 -4.94 -14.90 12.97
N ASP A 92 -5.96 -14.09 13.25
CA ASP A 92 -6.99 -14.41 14.24
C ASP A 92 -8.03 -15.39 13.70
N HIS A 93 -8.31 -15.37 12.40
CA HIS A 93 -9.39 -16.16 11.79
C HIS A 93 -8.91 -17.36 10.98
N CYS A 94 -7.79 -17.27 10.28
CA CYS A 94 -7.28 -18.31 9.36
C CYS A 94 -5.73 -18.29 9.30
N PRO A 95 -5.04 -18.71 10.37
CA PRO A 95 -3.57 -18.67 10.45
C PRO A 95 -2.87 -19.57 9.41
N ASP A 96 -3.58 -20.52 8.80
CA ASP A 96 -3.10 -21.33 7.67
C ASP A 96 -2.87 -20.53 6.37
N ILE A 97 -3.53 -19.37 6.22
CA ILE A 97 -3.32 -18.46 5.08
C ILE A 97 -2.03 -17.65 5.26
N LEU A 98 -1.64 -17.36 6.50
CA LEU A 98 -0.41 -16.61 6.79
C LEU A 98 0.84 -17.32 6.25
N GLU A 99 0.87 -18.64 6.31
CA GLU A 99 1.96 -19.43 5.73
C GLU A 99 2.05 -19.25 4.20
N GLN A 100 0.90 -19.14 3.51
CA GLN A 100 0.86 -18.88 2.07
C GLN A 100 1.34 -17.47 1.73
N VAL A 101 0.99 -16.48 2.56
CA VAL A 101 1.45 -15.09 2.40
C VAL A 101 2.97 -15.00 2.60
N VAL A 102 3.50 -15.65 3.63
CA VAL A 102 4.96 -15.66 3.90
C VAL A 102 5.71 -16.31 2.74
N ASN A 103 5.28 -17.48 2.28
CA ASN A 103 5.92 -18.18 1.16
C ASN A 103 5.91 -17.34 -0.13
N ALA A 104 4.78 -16.68 -0.45
CA ALA A 104 4.67 -15.84 -1.65
C ALA A 104 5.58 -14.59 -1.59
N LEU A 105 5.78 -14.02 -0.40
CA LEU A 105 6.69 -12.90 -0.18
C LEU A 105 8.16 -13.32 -0.28
N GLU A 106 8.52 -14.51 0.22
CA GLU A 106 9.88 -15.05 0.12
C GLU A 106 10.26 -15.43 -1.32
N GLU A 107 9.31 -15.90 -2.13
CA GLU A 107 9.54 -16.20 -3.56
C GLU A 107 9.64 -14.94 -4.45
N SER A 108 9.13 -13.80 -3.97
CA SER A 108 9.11 -12.53 -4.71
C SER A 108 10.30 -11.61 -4.40
N SER A 109 11.22 -12.03 -3.52
CA SER A 109 12.38 -11.26 -3.04
C SER A 109 13.71 -11.75 -3.61
#